data_AF-A0A5C7AQQ2-F1
#
_entry.id   AF-A0A5C7AQQ2-F1
#
_cell.length_a   1.000
_cell.length_b   1.000
_cell.length_c   1.000
_cell.angle_alpha   90.00
_cell.angle_beta   90.00
_cell.angle_gamma   90.00
#
_symmetry.space_group_name_H-M   'P 1'
#
loop_
_entity.id
_entity.type
_entity.pdbx_description
1 polymer ?
#
loop_
_entity_poly.entity_id
_entity_poly.type
_entity_poly.pdbx_seq_one_letter_code
_entity_poly.pdbx_strand_id
1 'polypeptide(L)'
;MKKSELHNITDPGFKIPDSYFDTFDERLFKTLDVQKDMSEIDGPGYKVPKDYFKNFDTQLAQKLEDIKQPKVKSIKSWRQIAYYSGVAAVLVVMLTVFMKSEDDLSINQVETASIESYLTNENLNIYDIASFLSAEDIKVEDFVANMITDESLETYLLNNASIEDLINEK
;
A
#
# COMPACT_ATOMS: atom_id res chain seq x y z
N MET A 1 -8.66 -13.48 -26.95
CA MET A 1 -7.64 -12.58 -27.53
C MET A 1 -8.20 -11.16 -27.51
N LYS A 2 -7.57 -10.23 -26.79
CA LYS A 2 -8.01 -8.82 -26.70
C LYS A 2 -7.70 -8.13 -28.03
N LYS A 3 -8.70 -7.53 -28.68
CA LYS A 3 -8.51 -6.68 -29.87
C LYS A 3 -7.81 -5.39 -29.41
N SER A 4 -6.59 -5.15 -29.88
CA SER A 4 -5.90 -3.87 -29.70
C SER A 4 -6.56 -2.83 -30.61
N GLU A 5 -7.19 -1.83 -30.02
CA GLU A 5 -7.74 -0.67 -30.72
C GLU A 5 -6.59 0.16 -31.27
N LEU A 6 -6.25 -0.03 -32.56
CA LEU A 6 -5.37 0.88 -33.29
C LEU A 6 -6.14 2.16 -33.57
N HIS A 7 -6.12 3.08 -32.61
CA HIS A 7 -6.59 4.44 -32.85
C HIS A 7 -5.68 5.11 -33.88
N ASN A 8 -6.27 5.34 -35.06
CA ASN A 8 -5.91 6.28 -36.12
C ASN A 8 -4.65 7.12 -35.84
N ILE A 9 -3.47 6.56 -36.14
CA ILE A 9 -2.21 7.31 -36.09
C ILE A 9 -2.21 8.22 -37.32
N THR A 10 -2.58 9.48 -37.11
CA THR A 10 -2.67 10.51 -38.18
C THR A 10 -1.33 11.18 -38.45
N ASP A 11 -0.33 11.00 -37.59
CA ASP A 11 1.00 11.59 -37.73
C ASP A 11 2.05 10.47 -37.89
N PRO A 12 2.71 10.34 -39.05
CA PRO A 12 3.78 9.36 -39.23
C PRO A 12 4.91 9.75 -38.27
N GLY A 13 5.16 8.95 -37.23
CA GLY A 13 6.09 9.29 -36.13
C GLY A 13 7.56 9.57 -36.51
N PHE A 14 7.87 9.76 -37.78
CA PHE A 14 9.15 10.16 -38.32
C PHE A 14 9.01 11.49 -39.06
N LYS A 15 9.71 12.52 -38.56
CA LYS A 15 9.84 13.82 -39.23
C LYS A 15 11.09 13.78 -40.11
N ILE A 16 10.94 14.14 -41.38
CA ILE A 16 12.07 14.32 -42.29
C ILE A 16 12.68 15.72 -42.10
N PRO A 17 13.99 15.88 -42.37
CA PRO A 17 14.59 17.21 -42.47
C PRO A 17 13.93 18.06 -43.56
N ASP A 18 13.93 19.38 -43.36
CA ASP A 18 13.44 20.33 -44.34
C ASP A 18 14.18 20.14 -45.69
N SER A 19 13.42 20.16 -46.78
CA SER A 19 13.92 19.97 -48.15
C SER A 19 14.67 18.66 -48.42
N TYR A 20 14.42 17.61 -47.63
CA TYR A 20 15.02 16.29 -47.85
C TYR A 20 14.78 15.76 -49.28
N PHE A 21 13.55 15.86 -49.80
CA PHE A 21 13.24 15.36 -51.14
C PHE A 21 13.63 16.34 -52.25
N ASP A 22 13.62 17.65 -51.97
CA ASP A 22 13.95 18.68 -52.98
C ASP A 22 15.40 18.55 -53.48
N THR A 23 16.33 18.12 -52.62
CA THR A 23 17.74 17.92 -52.98
C THR A 23 18.10 16.44 -53.13
N PHE A 24 17.12 15.53 -53.18
CA PHE A 24 17.41 14.10 -53.26
C PHE A 24 18.10 13.72 -54.57
N ASP A 25 17.58 14.18 -55.71
CA ASP A 25 18.11 13.86 -57.02
C ASP A 25 19.55 14.37 -57.19
N GLU A 26 19.80 15.62 -56.78
CA GLU A 26 21.14 16.21 -56.82
C GLU A 26 22.15 15.40 -55.99
N ARG A 27 21.76 14.99 -54.77
CA ARG A 27 22.60 14.13 -53.93
C ARG A 27 22.82 12.78 -54.57
N LEU A 28 21.78 12.15 -55.11
CA LEU A 28 21.85 10.84 -55.75
C LEU A 28 22.81 10.87 -56.94
N PHE A 29 22.62 11.81 -57.88
CA PHE A 29 23.50 11.94 -59.05
C PHE A 29 24.93 12.29 -58.66
N LYS A 30 25.13 13.14 -57.66
CA LYS A 30 26.48 13.42 -57.12
C LYS A 30 27.15 12.17 -56.54
N THR A 31 26.43 11.32 -55.81
CA THR A 31 26.99 10.03 -55.34
C THR A 31 27.29 9.07 -56.48
N LEU A 32 26.46 9.02 -57.52
CA LEU A 32 26.68 8.14 -58.68
C LEU A 32 27.88 8.60 -59.51
N ASP A 33 28.09 9.91 -59.65
CA ASP A 33 29.23 10.47 -60.39
C ASP A 33 30.54 10.19 -59.65
N VAL A 34 30.55 10.33 -58.32
CA VAL A 34 31.69 9.89 -57.47
C VAL A 34 31.95 8.40 -57.64
N GLN A 35 30.90 7.58 -57.79
CA GLN A 35 31.05 6.13 -57.98
C GLN A 35 31.65 5.77 -59.36
N LYS A 36 31.40 6.60 -60.38
CA LYS A 36 32.02 6.48 -61.70
C LYS A 36 33.51 6.79 -61.65
N ASP A 37 33.93 7.79 -60.88
CA ASP A 37 35.35 8.07 -60.64
C ASP A 37 36.05 6.95 -59.84
N MET A 38 35.30 6.21 -59.00
CA MET A 38 35.81 5.05 -58.27
C MET A 38 35.93 3.77 -59.12
N SER A 39 35.42 3.78 -60.36
CA SER A 39 35.51 2.62 -61.27
C SER A 39 36.92 2.35 -61.79
N GLU A 40 37.86 3.29 -61.59
CA GLU A 40 39.30 3.10 -61.82
C GLU A 40 40.02 2.40 -60.67
N ILE A 41 39.37 2.23 -59.50
CA ILE A 41 39.95 1.56 -58.34
C ILE A 41 39.76 0.05 -58.51
N ASP A 42 40.83 -0.62 -58.94
CA ASP A 42 40.83 -2.07 -59.14
C ASP A 42 40.83 -2.79 -57.77
N GLY A 43 39.61 -3.09 -57.27
CA GLY A 43 39.38 -3.82 -56.04
C GLY A 43 38.62 -3.05 -54.95
N PRO A 44 38.28 -3.70 -53.83
CA PRO A 44 37.31 -3.21 -52.84
C PRO A 44 37.75 -1.97 -52.03
N GLY A 45 38.82 -1.27 -52.39
CA GLY A 45 39.36 -0.10 -51.66
C GLY A 45 39.99 -0.42 -50.29
N TYR A 46 39.85 -1.65 -49.81
CA TYR A 46 40.38 -2.11 -48.53
C TYR A 46 41.15 -3.42 -48.72
N LYS A 47 42.35 -3.50 -48.14
CA LYS A 47 43.15 -4.73 -48.08
C LYS A 47 43.10 -5.27 -46.67
N VAL A 48 42.67 -6.52 -46.52
CA VAL A 48 42.78 -7.22 -45.23
C VAL A 48 44.25 -7.56 -44.95
N PRO A 49 44.67 -7.62 -43.68
CA PRO A 49 46.01 -8.08 -43.32
C PRO A 49 46.28 -9.48 -43.87
N LYS A 50 47.56 -9.75 -44.16
CA LYS A 50 48.01 -11.08 -44.59
C LYS A 50 47.61 -12.12 -43.53
N ASP A 51 47.04 -13.23 -43.98
CA ASP A 51 46.61 -14.35 -43.14
C ASP A 51 45.48 -14.01 -42.13
N TYR A 52 44.74 -12.91 -42.30
CA TYR A 52 43.62 -12.52 -41.42
C TYR A 52 42.62 -13.66 -41.21
N PHE A 53 42.07 -14.21 -42.30
CA PHE A 53 41.11 -15.31 -42.23
C PHE A 53 41.74 -16.65 -41.82
N LYS A 54 43.04 -16.84 -42.10
CA LYS A 54 43.77 -18.06 -41.75
C LYS A 54 44.01 -18.18 -40.24
N ASN A 55 44.20 -17.04 -39.58
CA ASN A 55 44.45 -16.97 -38.13
C ASN A 55 43.21 -16.57 -37.32
N PHE A 56 42.04 -16.45 -37.97
CA PHE A 56 40.83 -16.01 -37.30
C PHE A 56 40.40 -17.00 -36.22
N ASP A 57 40.34 -18.29 -36.54
CA ASP A 57 39.91 -19.34 -35.61
C ASP A 57 40.83 -19.45 -34.39
N THR A 58 42.14 -19.32 -34.59
CA THR A 58 43.13 -19.39 -33.51
C THR A 58 43.05 -18.17 -32.60
N GLN A 59 42.89 -16.97 -33.16
CA GLN A 59 42.68 -15.75 -32.38
C GLN A 59 41.35 -15.76 -31.63
N LEU A 60 40.30 -16.33 -32.22
CA LEU A 60 38.99 -16.47 -31.58
C LEU A 60 39.06 -17.43 -30.40
N ALA A 61 39.67 -18.62 -30.58
CA ALA A 61 39.85 -19.59 -29.51
C ALA A 61 40.65 -19.01 -28.33
N GLN A 62 41.77 -18.34 -28.62
CA GLN A 62 42.59 -17.69 -27.59
C GLN A 62 41.82 -16.60 -26.83
N LYS A 63 41.04 -15.76 -27.54
CA LYS A 63 40.19 -14.76 -26.91
C LYS A 63 39.10 -15.37 -26.04
N LEU A 64 38.54 -16.53 -26.41
CA LEU A 64 37.51 -17.21 -25.63
C LEU A 64 38.08 -17.88 -24.37
N GLU A 65 39.31 -18.38 -24.41
CA GLU A 65 40.02 -18.93 -23.25
C GLU A 65 40.39 -17.84 -22.22
N ASP A 66 40.74 -16.64 -22.68
CA ASP A 66 41.07 -15.50 -21.81
C ASP A 66 39.84 -14.82 -21.17
N ILE A 67 38.61 -15.18 -21.59
CA ILE A 67 37.40 -14.72 -20.91
C ILE A 67 37.26 -15.49 -19.60
N LYS A 68 37.87 -14.93 -18.54
CA LYS A 68 37.58 -15.32 -17.16
C LYS A 68 36.08 -15.18 -16.93
N GLN A 69 35.37 -16.30 -16.89
CA GLN A 69 33.94 -16.28 -16.60
C GLN A 69 33.72 -15.59 -15.24
N PRO A 70 32.77 -14.65 -15.13
CA PRO A 70 32.47 -14.01 -13.86
C PRO A 70 32.08 -15.09 -12.86
N LYS A 71 32.66 -15.06 -11.64
CA LYS A 71 32.30 -15.98 -10.56
C LYS A 71 30.83 -15.79 -10.21
N VAL A 72 29.94 -16.56 -10.83
CA VAL A 72 28.51 -16.54 -10.53
C VAL A 72 28.31 -17.35 -9.25
N LYS A 73 28.11 -16.67 -8.11
CA LYS A 73 27.70 -17.34 -6.87
C LYS A 73 26.22 -17.69 -6.98
N SER A 74 25.93 -18.96 -7.13
CA SER A 74 24.54 -19.46 -7.16
C SER A 74 23.92 -19.35 -5.76
N ILE A 75 22.88 -18.53 -5.61
CA ILE A 75 22.07 -18.43 -4.38
C ILE A 75 21.07 -19.60 -4.37
N LYS A 76 21.54 -20.79 -3.97
CA LYS A 76 20.72 -22.02 -3.97
C LYS A 76 19.80 -22.17 -2.75
N SER A 77 19.94 -21.34 -1.71
CA SER A 77 19.33 -21.62 -0.40
C SER A 77 18.13 -20.74 -0.01
N TRP A 78 17.57 -19.92 -0.91
CA TRP A 78 16.42 -19.05 -0.56
C TRP A 78 15.25 -19.84 0.05
N ARG A 79 15.00 -21.07 -0.43
CA ARG A 79 13.96 -21.96 0.12
C ARG A 79 14.25 -22.42 1.54
N GLN A 80 15.52 -22.68 1.87
CA GLN A 80 15.93 -23.07 3.22
C GLN A 80 15.86 -21.86 4.17
N ILE A 81 16.29 -20.69 3.70
CA ILE A 81 16.17 -19.42 4.45
C ILE A 81 14.70 -19.10 4.76
N ALA A 82 13.80 -19.27 3.79
CA ALA A 82 12.37 -19.08 3.99
C ALA A 82 11.78 -20.06 5.04
N TYR A 83 12.23 -21.33 5.04
CA TYR A 83 11.79 -22.32 6.02
C TYR A 83 12.26 -21.97 7.44
N TYR A 84 13.55 -21.66 7.61
CA TYR A 84 14.09 -21.24 8.91
C TYR A 84 13.45 -19.94 9.42
N SER A 85 13.14 -19.00 8.51
CA SER A 85 12.42 -17.77 8.85
C SER A 85 11.02 -18.05 9.40
N GLY A 86 10.31 -19.02 8.82
CA GLY A 86 8.98 -19.41 9.32
C GLY A 86 9.06 -20.02 10.72
N VAL A 87 9.99 -20.95 10.95
CA VAL A 87 10.21 -21.56 12.27
C VAL A 87 10.60 -20.51 13.32
N ALA A 88 11.52 -19.59 12.97
CA ALA A 88 11.92 -18.50 13.86
C ALA A 88 10.74 -17.56 14.20
N ALA A 89 9.90 -17.19 13.23
CA ALA A 89 8.73 -16.35 13.47
C ALA A 89 7.74 -17.01 14.43
N VAL A 90 7.47 -18.31 14.26
CA VAL A 90 6.60 -19.06 15.18
C VAL A 90 7.19 -19.11 16.58
N LEU A 91 8.49 -19.32 16.72
CA LEU A 91 9.18 -19.32 18.01
C LEU A 91 9.12 -17.95 18.69
N VAL A 92 9.30 -16.85 17.93
CA VAL A 92 9.19 -15.49 18.47
C VAL A 92 7.77 -15.22 18.96
N VAL A 93 6.75 -15.54 18.15
CA VAL A 93 5.34 -15.37 18.56
C VAL A 93 5.05 -16.20 19.81
N MET A 94 5.46 -17.47 19.82
CA MET A 94 5.30 -18.36 20.97
C MET A 94 5.93 -17.76 22.22
N LEU A 95 7.19 -17.34 22.14
CA LEU A 95 7.93 -16.77 23.27
C LEU A 95 7.31 -15.45 23.74
N THR A 96 6.85 -14.58 22.83
CA THR A 96 6.17 -13.32 23.21
C THR A 96 4.84 -13.54 23.92
N VAL A 97 4.07 -14.57 23.54
CA VAL A 97 2.79 -14.89 24.19
C VAL A 97 3.03 -15.50 25.57
N PHE A 98 3.96 -16.44 25.70
CA PHE A 98 4.23 -17.13 26.97
C PHE A 98 5.04 -16.29 27.97
N MET A 99 5.83 -15.32 27.52
CA MET A 99 6.60 -14.42 28.40
C MET A 99 5.89 -13.11 28.70
N LYS A 100 4.71 -12.86 28.13
CA LYS A 100 3.90 -11.71 28.49
C LYS A 100 3.46 -11.89 29.95
N SER A 101 3.98 -11.05 30.84
CA SER A 101 3.48 -10.96 32.21
C SER A 101 2.03 -10.51 32.19
N GLU A 102 1.22 -11.07 33.07
CA GLU A 102 -0.12 -10.54 33.33
C GLU A 102 0.06 -9.15 33.96
N ASP A 103 -0.01 -8.12 33.13
CA ASP A 103 -0.30 -6.78 33.64
C ASP A 103 -1.70 -6.85 34.25
N ASP A 104 -1.78 -6.63 35.55
CA ASP A 104 -3.03 -6.64 36.30
C ASP A 104 -3.93 -5.55 35.70
N LEU A 105 -4.97 -5.95 34.96
CA LEU A 105 -5.88 -5.02 34.28
C LEU A 105 -6.66 -4.26 35.35
N SER A 106 -6.20 -3.07 35.67
CA SER A 106 -6.84 -2.19 36.64
C SER A 106 -7.78 -1.23 35.93
N ILE A 107 -8.95 -0.98 36.52
CA ILE A 107 -9.91 0.01 36.01
C ILE A 107 -9.27 1.41 35.84
N ASN A 108 -8.21 1.68 36.60
CA ASN A 108 -7.45 2.93 36.56
C ASN A 108 -6.69 3.15 35.25
N GLN A 109 -6.54 2.10 34.43
CA GLN A 109 -5.91 2.18 33.10
C GLN A 109 -6.90 2.53 32.00
N VAL A 110 -8.21 2.48 32.29
CA VAL A 110 -9.25 2.84 31.32
C VAL A 110 -9.44 4.35 31.36
N GLU A 111 -9.33 5.00 30.19
CA GLU A 111 -9.60 6.43 30.08
C GLU A 111 -11.07 6.72 30.38
N THR A 112 -11.34 7.75 31.18
CA THR A 112 -12.70 8.20 31.50
C THR A 112 -13.53 8.47 30.24
N ALA A 113 -12.92 9.05 29.20
CA ALA A 113 -13.58 9.29 27.92
C ALA A 113 -14.09 8.00 27.24
N SER A 114 -13.40 6.87 27.45
CA SER A 114 -13.84 5.57 26.94
C SER A 114 -15.04 5.04 27.73
N ILE A 115 -15.06 5.24 29.04
CA ILE A 115 -16.19 4.86 29.92
C ILE A 115 -17.43 5.69 29.58
N GLU A 116 -17.27 7.01 29.43
CA GLU A 116 -18.37 7.91 29.05
C GLU A 116 -18.94 7.57 27.68
N SER A 117 -18.06 7.28 26.71
CA SER A 117 -18.46 6.81 25.39
C SER A 117 -19.24 5.50 25.47
N TYR A 118 -18.79 4.55 26.29
CA TYR A 118 -19.50 3.29 26.49
C TYR A 118 -20.89 3.53 27.09
N LEU A 119 -20.99 4.26 28.21
CA LEU A 119 -22.27 4.54 28.89
C LEU A 119 -23.26 5.31 28.01
N THR A 120 -22.78 6.18 27.12
CA THR A 120 -23.63 6.99 26.23
C THR A 120 -24.12 6.21 25.00
N ASN A 121 -23.29 5.32 24.46
CA ASN A 121 -23.66 4.52 23.28
C ASN A 121 -24.47 3.26 23.65
N GLU A 122 -24.34 2.78 24.88
CA GLU A 122 -25.15 1.68 25.40
C GLU A 122 -26.56 2.20 25.74
N ASN A 123 -27.61 1.49 25.31
CA ASN A 123 -29.00 1.84 25.63
C ASN A 123 -29.38 1.35 27.03
N LEU A 124 -28.75 1.92 28.06
CA LEU A 124 -29.00 1.57 29.46
C LEU A 124 -30.40 2.00 29.89
N ASN A 125 -31.19 1.06 30.40
CA ASN A 125 -32.46 1.35 31.03
C ASN A 125 -32.23 1.75 32.50
N ILE A 126 -33.16 2.52 33.06
CA ILE A 126 -33.22 2.87 34.49
C ILE A 126 -33.17 1.61 35.36
N TYR A 127 -33.77 0.51 34.92
CA TYR A 127 -33.70 -0.78 35.63
C TYR A 127 -32.29 -1.38 35.65
N ASP A 128 -31.51 -1.20 34.60
CA ASP A 128 -30.13 -1.71 34.52
C ASP A 128 -29.26 -0.96 35.53
N ILE A 129 -29.42 0.37 35.62
CA ILE A 129 -28.71 1.21 36.59
C ILE A 129 -29.16 0.88 38.01
N ALA A 130 -30.47 0.73 38.24
CA ALA A 130 -31.02 0.39 39.55
C ALA A 130 -30.55 -0.97 40.06
N SER A 131 -30.24 -1.92 39.15
CA SER A 131 -29.71 -3.23 39.54
C SER A 131 -28.32 -3.17 40.18
N PHE A 132 -27.56 -2.10 39.92
CA PHE A 132 -26.26 -1.85 40.52
C PHE A 132 -26.34 -1.12 41.87
N LEU A 133 -27.52 -0.62 42.26
CA LEU A 133 -27.72 0.10 43.51
C LEU A 133 -28.11 -0.88 44.61
N SER A 134 -27.29 -0.97 45.66
CA SER A 134 -27.59 -1.80 46.82
C SER A 134 -28.44 -1.04 47.84
N ALA A 135 -29.14 -1.77 48.72
CA ALA A 135 -29.92 -1.14 49.80
C ALA A 135 -29.04 -0.29 50.75
N GLU A 136 -27.74 -0.55 50.82
CA GLU A 136 -26.77 0.24 51.58
C GLU A 136 -26.35 1.54 50.88
N ASP A 137 -26.45 1.58 49.55
CA ASP A 137 -26.20 2.79 48.75
C ASP A 137 -27.36 3.78 48.84
N ILE A 138 -28.56 3.30 49.20
CA ILE A 138 -29.78 4.11 49.36
C ILE A 138 -29.83 4.64 50.80
N LYS A 139 -29.25 5.82 51.03
CA LYS A 139 -29.29 6.48 52.34
C LYS A 139 -30.55 7.32 52.48
N VAL A 140 -31.36 7.02 53.50
CA VAL A 140 -32.57 7.80 53.84
C VAL A 140 -32.25 9.29 54.04
N GLU A 141 -31.07 9.59 54.59
CA GLU A 141 -30.58 10.97 54.79
C GLU A 141 -30.51 11.79 53.49
N ASP A 142 -30.19 11.17 52.35
CA ASP A 142 -30.08 11.85 51.06
C ASP A 142 -31.46 12.30 50.53
N PHE A 143 -32.54 11.60 50.92
CA PHE A 143 -33.92 11.98 50.61
C PHE A 143 -34.43 13.08 51.55
N VAL A 144 -33.97 13.09 52.80
CA VAL A 144 -34.34 14.13 53.78
C VAL A 144 -33.65 15.45 53.48
N ALA A 145 -32.40 15.42 52.99
CA ALA A 145 -31.66 16.64 52.61
C ALA A 145 -32.26 17.35 51.38
N ASN A 146 -32.93 16.60 50.50
CA ASN A 146 -33.59 17.12 49.29
C ASN A 146 -35.11 17.12 49.45
N MET A 147 -35.64 17.71 50.54
CA MET A 147 -37.09 17.89 50.68
C MET A 147 -37.63 18.75 49.53
N ILE A 148 -38.46 18.15 48.68
CA ILE A 148 -39.26 18.86 47.71
C ILE A 148 -40.25 19.72 48.51
N THR A 149 -40.22 21.04 48.28
CA THR A 149 -41.17 21.94 48.93
C THR A 149 -42.58 21.75 48.36
N ASP A 150 -43.61 21.93 49.18
CA ASP A 150 -45.01 21.84 48.75
C ASP A 150 -45.29 22.77 47.56
N GLU A 151 -44.72 23.98 47.55
CA GLU A 151 -44.85 24.95 46.46
C GLU A 151 -44.25 24.43 45.14
N SER A 152 -43.06 23.82 45.21
CA SER A 152 -42.42 23.23 44.03
C SER A 152 -43.19 22.01 43.51
N LEU A 153 -43.78 21.23 44.41
CA LEU A 153 -44.62 20.08 44.05
C LEU A 153 -45.93 20.54 43.41
N GLU A 154 -46.62 21.51 44.01
CA GLU A 154 -47.84 22.11 43.47
C GLU A 154 -47.60 22.69 42.07
N THR A 155 -46.52 23.46 41.91
CA THR A 155 -46.15 24.04 40.62
C THR A 155 -45.88 22.97 39.56
N TYR A 156 -45.20 21.88 39.93
CA TYR A 156 -44.93 20.79 39.01
C TYR A 156 -46.23 20.09 38.57
N LEU A 157 -47.12 19.79 39.53
CA LEU A 157 -48.39 19.13 39.28
C LEU A 157 -49.31 19.99 38.42
N LEU A 158 -49.42 21.29 38.69
CA LEU A 158 -50.22 22.20 37.87
C LEU A 158 -49.73 22.31 36.42
N ASN A 159 -48.42 22.18 36.19
CA ASN A 159 -47.84 22.34 34.85
C ASN A 159 -47.71 21.04 34.05
N ASN A 160 -47.72 19.88 34.71
CA ASN A 160 -47.41 18.59 34.08
C ASN A 160 -48.45 17.49 34.32
N ALA A 161 -49.41 17.68 35.23
CA ALA A 161 -50.52 16.75 35.44
C ALA A 161 -51.82 17.36 34.92
N SER A 162 -52.61 16.57 34.18
CA SER A 162 -53.96 17.00 33.78
C SER A 162 -54.98 16.67 34.87
N ILE A 163 -56.10 17.40 34.88
CA ILE A 163 -57.22 17.13 35.80
C ILE A 163 -57.75 15.69 35.65
N GLU A 164 -57.68 15.14 34.43
CA GLU A 164 -58.12 13.77 34.15
C GLU A 164 -57.17 12.73 34.77
N ASP A 165 -55.86 13.00 34.79
CA ASP A 165 -54.87 12.11 35.43
C ASP A 165 -55.10 12.05 36.95
N LEU A 166 -55.44 13.19 37.57
CA LEU A 166 -55.68 13.30 39.02
C LEU A 166 -56.99 12.66 39.48
N ILE A 167 -57.98 12.55 38.59
CA ILE A 167 -59.29 11.96 38.90
C ILE A 167 -59.27 10.42 38.74
N ASN A 168 -58.43 9.90 37.84
CA ASN A 168 -58.36 8.47 37.53
C ASN A 168 -57.44 7.67 38.46
N GLU A 169 -56.70 8.32 39.36
CA GLU A 169 -55.90 7.66 40.39
C GLU A 169 -56.79 7.31 41.60
N LYS A 170 -57.20 6.04 41.70
CA LYS A 170 -57.82 5.43 42.88
C LYS A 170 -57.08 4.17 43.30
#